data_AF-A0A497C073-F1
#
_entry.id   AF-A0A497C073-F1
#
_cell.length_a   1.000
_cell.length_b   1.000
_cell.length_c   1.000
_cell.angle_alpha   90.00
_cell.angle_beta   90.00
_cell.angle_gamma   90.00
#
_symmetry.space_group_name_H-M   'P 1'
#
loop_
_entity.id
_entity.type
_entity.pdbx_description
1 polymer ?
#
loop_
_entity_poly.entity_id
_entity_poly.type
_entity_poly.pdbx_seq_one_letter_code
_entity_poly.pdbx_strand_id
1 'polypeptide(L)'
;SLNAGFSFLFSSLFQRWGWMPHGGLALANTLATALEMVGLVLIMRRRLGGLEGSLLWAGLGKALAAGALMAFGIWVWSSLAGNFPHWVFTLGGILIAIVVYSTGLAILKTEELRQLTEAIQKRFSRS
;
A
#
# COMPACT_ATOMS: atom_id res chain seq x y z
N SER A 1 17.13 -18.30 -11.28
CA SER A 1 16.40 -17.07 -10.93
C SER A 1 14.91 -17.26 -11.23
N LEU A 2 14.16 -17.82 -10.27
CA LEU A 2 12.72 -18.10 -10.44
C LEU A 2 11.90 -16.81 -10.66
N ASN A 3 12.38 -15.70 -10.08
CA ASN A 3 11.81 -14.38 -10.27
C ASN A 3 11.86 -13.94 -11.74
N ALA A 4 13.00 -14.12 -12.40
CA ALA A 4 13.16 -13.80 -13.82
C ALA A 4 12.21 -14.63 -14.71
N GLY A 5 12.04 -15.93 -14.41
CA GLY A 5 11.12 -16.80 -15.15
C GLY A 5 9.66 -16.34 -15.07
N PHE A 6 9.20 -15.90 -13.90
CA PHE A 6 7.86 -15.35 -13.73
C PHE A 6 7.71 -13.95 -14.32
N SER A 7 8.73 -13.09 -14.22
CA SER A 7 8.75 -11.77 -14.87
C SER A 7 8.57 -11.89 -16.40
N PHE A 8 9.22 -12.87 -17.05
CA PHE A 8 9.07 -13.12 -18.49
C PHE A 8 7.68 -13.65 -18.86
N LEU A 9 7.12 -14.59 -18.08
CA LEU A 9 5.80 -15.18 -18.33
C LEU A 9 4.68 -14.14 -18.19
N PHE A 10 4.72 -13.29 -17.15
CA PHE A 10 3.73 -12.25 -16.92
C PHE A 10 3.87 -11.05 -17.86
N SER A 11 5.10 -10.67 -18.25
CA SER A 11 5.32 -9.63 -19.27
C SER A 11 4.68 -10.00 -20.62
N SER A 12 4.67 -11.29 -20.98
CA SER A 12 4.05 -11.77 -22.23
C SER A 12 2.52 -11.83 -22.19
N LEU A 13 1.92 -12.12 -21.02
CA LEU A 13 0.47 -12.11 -20.85
C LEU A 13 -0.12 -10.69 -20.94
N PHE A 14 0.63 -9.70 -20.44
CA PHE A 14 0.18 -8.31 -20.38
C PHE A 14 0.24 -7.57 -21.72
N GLN A 15 1.21 -7.89 -22.57
CA GLN A 15 1.25 -7.41 -23.97
C GLN A 15 0.01 -7.83 -24.77
N ARG A 16 -0.70 -8.87 -24.32
CA ARG A 16 -1.87 -9.44 -25.00
C ARG A 16 -3.20 -8.72 -24.73
N TRP A 17 -3.26 -7.82 -23.74
CA TRP A 17 -4.52 -7.21 -23.25
C TRP A 17 -4.82 -5.79 -23.74
N GLY A 18 -3.95 -5.16 -24.54
CA GLY A 18 -4.33 -4.07 -25.45
C GLY A 18 -4.97 -2.79 -24.85
N TRP A 19 -4.62 -2.40 -23.62
CA TRP A 19 -5.13 -1.16 -22.99
C TRP A 19 -4.37 0.10 -23.41
N MET A 20 -4.97 1.28 -23.18
CA MET A 20 -4.38 2.60 -23.50
C MET A 20 -2.91 2.69 -23.02
N PRO A 21 -1.98 3.22 -23.83
CA PRO A 21 -0.54 3.03 -23.65
C PRO A 21 0.08 3.49 -22.33
N HIS A 22 -0.62 4.24 -21.47
CA HIS A 22 -0.05 4.81 -20.24
C HIS A 22 -0.78 4.33 -18.98
N GLY A 23 -2.12 4.37 -18.97
CA GLY A 23 -2.93 3.85 -17.85
C GLY A 23 -2.91 2.32 -17.77
N GLY A 24 -2.88 1.64 -18.92
CA GLY A 24 -2.83 0.18 -18.97
C GLY A 24 -1.48 -0.40 -18.53
N LEU A 25 -0.37 0.28 -18.86
CA LEU A 25 0.97 -0.10 -18.42
C LEU A 25 1.18 0.07 -16.92
N ALA A 26 0.61 1.13 -16.32
CA ALA A 26 0.73 1.36 -14.88
C ALA A 26 -0.04 0.31 -14.07
N LEU A 27 -1.25 -0.05 -14.51
CA LEU A 27 -2.03 -1.14 -13.91
C LEU A 27 -1.35 -2.49 -14.13
N ALA A 28 -0.74 -2.70 -15.31
CA ALA A 28 0.05 -3.89 -15.58
C ALA A 28 1.18 -4.12 -14.60
N ASN A 29 2.00 -3.09 -14.42
CA ASN A 29 3.18 -3.15 -13.60
C ASN A 29 2.82 -3.40 -12.13
N THR A 30 1.81 -2.69 -11.61
CA THR A 30 1.35 -2.87 -10.22
C THR A 30 0.71 -4.25 -9.99
N LEU A 31 -0.04 -4.78 -10.97
CA LEU A 31 -0.63 -6.12 -10.87
C LEU A 31 0.44 -7.22 -10.91
N ALA A 32 1.46 -7.07 -11.75
CA ALA A 32 2.59 -8.00 -11.83
C ALA A 32 3.37 -8.04 -10.51
N THR A 33 3.68 -6.89 -9.91
CA THR A 33 4.33 -6.81 -8.59
C THR A 33 3.46 -7.40 -7.48
N ALA A 34 2.14 -7.19 -7.52
CA ALA A 34 1.23 -7.80 -6.55
C ALA A 34 1.24 -9.33 -6.62
N LEU A 35 1.20 -9.90 -7.84
CA LEU A 35 1.28 -11.35 -8.04
C LEU A 35 2.65 -11.94 -7.65
N GLU A 36 3.74 -11.23 -7.95
CA GLU A 36 5.09 -11.59 -7.52
C GLU A 36 5.18 -11.68 -5.99
N MET A 37 4.67 -10.66 -5.28
CA MET A 37 4.60 -10.64 -3.83
C MET A 37 3.76 -11.78 -3.25
N VAL A 38 2.59 -12.07 -3.83
CA VAL A 38 1.76 -13.21 -3.41
C VAL A 38 2.49 -14.53 -3.60
N GLY A 39 3.16 -14.72 -4.74
CA GLY A 39 3.98 -15.91 -5.02
C GLY A 39 5.10 -16.11 -4.00
N LEU A 40 5.83 -15.04 -3.67
CA LEU A 40 6.88 -15.07 -2.64
C LEU A 40 6.33 -15.42 -1.26
N VAL A 41 5.21 -14.82 -0.85
CA VAL A 41 4.54 -15.13 0.43
C VAL A 41 4.13 -16.60 0.49
N LEU A 42 3.60 -17.16 -0.60
CA LEU A 42 3.22 -18.59 -0.66
C LEU A 42 4.44 -19.52 -0.56
N ILE A 43 5.56 -19.17 -1.21
CA ILE A 43 6.81 -19.93 -1.12
C ILE A 43 7.39 -19.84 0.30
N MET A 44 7.43 -18.63 0.89
CA MET A 44 7.90 -18.43 2.25
C MET A 44 7.04 -19.19 3.26
N ARG A 45 5.72 -19.24 3.08
CA ARG A 45 4.79 -20.01 3.92
C ARG A 45 5.11 -21.50 3.91
N ARG A 46 5.51 -22.04 2.75
CA ARG A 46 5.92 -23.44 2.62
C ARG A 46 7.31 -23.71 3.19
N ARG A 47 8.24 -22.75 3.10
CA ARG A 47 9.65 -22.92 3.50
C ARG A 47 9.92 -22.65 4.98
N LEU A 48 9.20 -21.72 5.60
CA LEU A 48 9.42 -21.28 6.99
C LEU A 48 8.49 -21.98 8.01
N GLY A 49 7.72 -23.00 7.61
CA GLY A 49 6.82 -23.72 8.53
C GLY A 49 5.56 -22.94 8.95
N GLY A 50 5.34 -21.77 8.37
CA GLY A 50 4.19 -20.90 8.62
C GLY A 50 4.62 -19.44 8.79
N LEU A 51 4.08 -18.54 7.97
CA LEU A 51 3.98 -17.14 8.39
C LEU A 51 2.78 -17.02 9.33
N GLU A 52 2.84 -16.11 10.31
CA GLU A 52 1.68 -15.66 11.10
C GLU A 52 0.66 -15.00 10.15
N GLY A 53 -0.04 -15.83 9.38
CA GLY A 53 -0.89 -15.41 8.28
C GLY A 53 -2.05 -14.56 8.78
N SER A 54 -2.54 -14.83 9.98
CA SER A 54 -3.55 -13.99 10.65
C SER A 54 -3.08 -12.55 10.83
N LEU A 55 -1.81 -12.35 11.21
CA LEU A 55 -1.21 -11.03 11.42
C LEU A 55 -1.05 -10.26 10.10
N LEU A 56 -0.60 -10.97 9.05
CA LEU A 56 -0.46 -10.43 7.69
C LEU A 56 -1.80 -10.01 7.06
N TRP A 57 -2.80 -10.88 7.15
CA TRP A 57 -4.15 -10.58 6.64
C TRP A 57 -4.83 -9.48 7.45
N ALA A 58 -4.64 -9.46 8.78
CA ALA A 58 -5.13 -8.38 9.63
C ALA A 58 -4.46 -7.04 9.31
N GLY A 59 -3.14 -7.03 9.07
CA GLY A 59 -2.40 -5.84 8.63
C GLY A 59 -2.90 -5.32 7.28
N LEU A 60 -3.05 -6.21 6.29
CA LEU A 60 -3.58 -5.86 4.97
C LEU A 60 -5.00 -5.27 5.06
N GLY A 61 -5.89 -5.89 5.84
CA GLY A 61 -7.25 -5.40 6.04
C GLY A 61 -7.30 -4.02 6.69
N LYS A 62 -6.44 -3.77 7.70
CA LYS A 62 -6.31 -2.46 8.34
C LYS A 62 -5.75 -1.42 7.37
N ALA A 63 -4.74 -1.76 6.58
CA ALA A 63 -4.18 -0.87 5.57
C ALA A 63 -5.22 -0.50 4.49
N LEU A 64 -6.00 -1.47 4.02
CA LEU A 64 -7.11 -1.22 3.09
C LEU A 64 -8.19 -0.33 3.70
N ALA A 65 -8.56 -0.55 4.97
CA ALA A 65 -9.52 0.29 5.68
C ALA A 65 -9.02 1.73 5.86
N ALA A 66 -7.76 1.91 6.25
CA ALA A 66 -7.14 3.23 6.37
C ALA A 66 -7.04 3.93 5.00
N GLY A 67 -6.70 3.19 3.94
CA GLY A 67 -6.69 3.70 2.57
C GLY A 67 -8.07 4.12 2.08
N ALA A 68 -9.12 3.35 2.39
CA ALA A 68 -10.51 3.70 2.07
C ALA A 68 -10.96 4.96 2.82
N LEU A 69 -10.61 5.08 4.11
CA LEU A 69 -10.86 6.30 4.89
C LEU A 69 -10.13 7.51 4.29
N MET A 70 -8.88 7.34 3.87
CA MET A 70 -8.12 8.40 3.20
C MET A 70 -8.77 8.81 1.88
N ALA A 71 -9.18 7.85 1.05
CA ALA A 71 -9.87 8.11 -0.21
C ALA A 71 -11.18 8.87 0.02
N PHE A 72 -11.94 8.50 1.05
CA PHE A 72 -13.14 9.22 1.46
C PHE A 72 -12.84 10.64 1.94
N GLY A 73 -11.79 10.83 2.76
CA GLY A 73 -11.35 12.15 3.22
C GLY A 73 -10.95 13.08 2.08
N ILE A 74 -10.24 12.56 1.08
CA ILE A 74 -9.89 13.30 -0.13
C ILE A 74 -11.15 13.62 -0.95
N TRP A 75 -12.08 12.67 -1.08
CA TRP A 75 -13.33 12.90 -1.80
C TRP A 75 -14.16 14.03 -1.16
N VAL A 76 -14.27 14.03 0.18
CA VAL A 76 -14.91 15.11 0.94
C VAL A 76 -14.17 16.43 0.72
N TRP A 77 -12.83 16.45 0.87
CA TRP A 77 -12.03 17.64 0.59
C TRP A 77 -12.27 18.18 -0.81
N SER A 78 -12.26 17.32 -1.83
CA SER A 78 -12.48 17.71 -3.22
C SER A 78 -13.90 18.23 -3.49
N SER A 79 -14.89 17.82 -2.69
CA SER A 79 -16.28 18.27 -2.81
C SER A 79 -16.52 19.63 -2.13
N LEU A 80 -15.76 19.92 -1.07
CA LEU A 80 -15.83 21.17 -0.30
C LEU A 80 -14.86 22.24 -0.81
N ALA A 81 -13.77 21.81 -1.42
CA ALA A 81 -12.79 22.69 -2.02
C ALA A 81 -13.43 23.32 -3.26
N GLY A 82 -13.91 24.55 -3.10
CA GLY A 82 -14.42 25.38 -4.19
C GLY A 82 -13.29 25.79 -5.16
N ASN A 83 -13.36 27.01 -5.69
CA ASN A 83 -12.42 27.48 -6.72
C ASN A 83 -11.06 27.94 -6.15
N PHE A 84 -10.45 27.15 -5.27
CA PHE A 84 -9.13 27.44 -4.73
C PHE A 84 -8.06 27.38 -5.83
N PRO A 85 -6.99 28.20 -5.73
CA PRO A 85 -5.86 28.05 -6.62
C PRO A 85 -5.25 26.65 -6.51
N HIS A 86 -4.82 26.10 -7.65
CA HIS A 86 -4.47 24.68 -7.78
C HIS A 86 -3.42 24.19 -6.78
N TRP A 87 -2.47 25.04 -6.40
CA TRP A 87 -1.42 24.71 -5.42
C TRP A 87 -1.94 24.59 -3.98
N VAL A 88 -2.97 25.37 -3.61
CA VAL A 88 -3.60 25.29 -2.28
C VAL A 88 -4.48 24.04 -2.18
N PHE A 89 -5.19 23.71 -3.27
CA PHE A 89 -5.98 22.49 -3.37
C PHE A 89 -5.12 21.24 -3.18
N THR A 90 -3.97 21.17 -3.86
CA THR A 90 -3.08 20.00 -3.79
C THR A 90 -2.37 19.90 -2.45
N LEU A 91 -1.82 20.99 -1.91
CA LEU A 91 -1.17 20.98 -0.59
C LEU A 91 -2.16 20.63 0.53
N GLY A 92 -3.37 21.21 0.50
CA GLY A 92 -4.42 20.89 1.47
C GLY A 92 -4.85 19.42 1.39
N GLY A 93 -5.01 18.88 0.17
CA GLY A 93 -5.33 17.47 -0.04
C GLY A 93 -4.25 16.52 0.47
N ILE A 94 -2.97 16.84 0.25
CA ILE A 94 -1.84 16.06 0.76
C ILE A 94 -1.85 16.07 2.30
N LEU A 95 -2.04 17.24 2.91
CA LEU A 95 -2.06 17.36 4.37
C LEU A 95 -3.20 16.53 4.98
N ILE A 96 -4.40 16.62 4.39
CA ILE A 96 -5.57 15.84 4.81
C ILE A 96 -5.32 14.35 4.63
N ALA A 97 -4.74 13.94 3.50
CA ALA A 97 -4.42 12.55 3.24
C ALA A 97 -3.47 11.98 4.30
N ILE A 98 -2.39 12.72 4.63
CA ILE A 98 -1.44 12.33 5.67
C ILE A 98 -2.13 12.22 7.03
N VAL A 99 -2.92 13.21 7.42
CA VAL A 99 -3.60 13.23 8.72
C VAL A 99 -4.62 12.10 8.82
N VAL A 100 -5.48 11.91 7.81
CA VAL A 100 -6.51 10.87 7.82
C VAL A 100 -5.89 9.48 7.79
N TYR A 101 -4.87 9.26 6.96
CA TYR A 101 -4.20 7.96 6.89
C TYR A 101 -3.46 7.61 8.20
N SER A 102 -2.68 8.55 8.74
CA SER A 102 -1.95 8.33 10.00
C SER A 102 -2.90 8.12 11.18
N THR A 103 -3.98 8.90 11.26
CA THR A 103 -5.01 8.75 12.30
C THR A 103 -5.77 7.43 12.13
N GLY A 104 -6.09 7.04 10.90
CA GLY A 104 -6.69 5.75 10.59
C GLY A 104 -5.82 4.60 11.08
N LEU A 105 -4.53 4.62 10.77
CA LEU A 105 -3.56 3.62 11.24
C LEU A 105 -3.47 3.59 12.78
N ALA A 106 -3.45 4.76 13.43
CA ALA A 106 -3.40 4.90 14.87
C ALA A 106 -4.63 4.32 15.57
N ILE A 107 -5.82 4.60 15.04
CA ILE A 107 -7.09 4.05 15.56
C ILE A 107 -7.15 2.54 15.35
N LEU A 108 -6.68 2.05 14.20
CA LEU A 108 -6.69 0.62 13.85
C LEU A 108 -5.69 -0.22 14.66
N LYS A 109 -4.89 0.40 15.55
CA LYS A 109 -3.87 -0.26 16.38
C LYS A 109 -3.11 -1.32 15.57
N THR A 110 -2.56 -0.95 14.41
CA THR A 110 -1.67 -1.86 13.70
C THR A 110 -0.45 -2.10 14.58
N GLU A 111 0.00 -3.36 14.70
CA GLU A 111 1.23 -3.68 15.42
C GLU A 111 2.45 -2.95 14.84
N GLU A 112 2.33 -2.42 13.62
CA GLU A 112 3.29 -1.56 12.95
C GLU A 112 3.60 -0.28 13.74
N LEU A 113 2.61 0.39 14.34
CA LEU A 113 2.86 1.56 15.20
C LEU A 113 3.59 1.16 16.48
N ARG A 114 3.24 -0.01 17.05
CA ARG A 114 3.93 -0.55 18.23
C ARG A 114 5.40 -0.87 17.88
N GLN A 115 5.65 -1.54 16.77
CA GLN A 115 7.00 -1.85 16.27
C GLN A 115 7.80 -0.58 15.95
N LEU A 116 7.17 0.46 15.38
CA LEU A 116 7.83 1.74 15.12
C LEU A 116 8.22 2.46 16.42
N THR A 117 7.31 2.50 17.40
CA THR A 117 7.61 3.09 18.72
C THR A 117 8.65 2.28 19.50
N GLU A 118 8.61 0.95 19.41
CA GLU A 118 9.61 0.07 20.03
C GLU A 118 10.98 0.20 19.35
N ALA A 119 11.02 0.39 18.03
CA ALA A 119 12.26 0.62 17.28
C ALA A 119 12.87 1.99 17.62
N ILE A 120 12.03 3.03 17.75
CA ILE A 120 12.47 4.38 18.17
C ILE A 120 12.97 4.36 19.61
N GLN A 121 12.24 3.72 20.54
CA GLN A 121 12.67 3.54 21.93
C GLN A 121 13.98 2.73 22.03
N LYS A 122 14.14 1.67 21.25
CA LYS A 122 15.39 0.89 21.21
C LYS A 122 16.58 1.69 20.66
N ARG A 123 16.34 2.63 19.75
CA ARG A 123 17.39 3.50 19.20
C ARG A 123 17.82 4.57 20.20
N PHE A 124 16.88 5.13 20.96
CA PHE A 124 17.17 6.12 22.00
C PHE A 124 17.69 5.52 23.30
N SER A 125 17.34 4.27 23.63
CA SER A 125 17.88 3.54 24.79
C SER A 125 19.31 3.02 24.58
N ARG A 126 19.88 3.15 23.37
CA ARG A 126 21.25 2.73 23.04
C ARG A 126 22.22 3.89 22.86
N SER A 127 21.78 5.13 23.10
CA SER A 127 22.63 6.33 23.19
C SER A 127 22.66 6.82 24.63
#